data_AF-D7KB35-F1
#
_entry.id   AF-D7KB35-F1
#
_cell.length_a   1.000
_cell.length_b   1.000
_cell.length_c   1.000
_cell.angle_alpha   90.00
_cell.angle_beta   90.00
_cell.angle_gamma   90.00
#
_symmetry.space_group_name_H-M   'P 1'
#
loop_
_entity.id
_entity.type
_entity.pdbx_description
1 polymer ?
#
loop_
_entity_poly.entity_id
_entity_poly.type
_entity_poly.pdbx_seq_one_letter_code
_entity_poly.pdbx_strand_id
1 'polypeptide(L)'
;MPAEFNQRARGNSLTIQRGDGSTFSPFSRFKVCVTVLPNQRKRGYRYLGLWGRITGKSGSTYYKNPCVSPRIQMEHLCIFHCDFPEEEISLGAGSDILFELKSRLNNCKFVECGVRILTTESGRSCDGSNDSRV
;
A
#
# COMPACT_ATOMS: atom_id res chain seq x y z
N MET A 1 6.53 -9.74 -6.23
CA MET A 1 6.46 -9.18 -4.85
C MET A 1 7.66 -9.60 -3.99
N PRO A 2 8.25 -8.72 -3.16
CA PRO A 2 9.29 -9.11 -2.18
C PRO A 2 8.77 -10.06 -1.10
N ALA A 3 9.66 -10.89 -0.54
CA ALA A 3 9.32 -11.95 0.42
C ALA A 3 8.62 -11.43 1.70
N GLU A 4 9.02 -10.27 2.18
CA GLU A 4 8.53 -9.62 3.41
C GLU A 4 7.06 -9.19 3.38
N PHE A 5 6.44 -9.09 2.20
CA PHE A 5 5.00 -8.85 2.07
C PHE A 5 4.28 -10.20 2.16
N ASN A 6 3.90 -10.59 3.37
CA ASN A 6 3.35 -11.91 3.65
C ASN A 6 1.86 -12.06 3.29
N GLN A 7 1.12 -10.95 3.23
CA GLN A 7 -0.26 -10.95 2.75
C GLN A 7 -0.28 -10.45 1.31
N ARG A 8 -0.69 -11.29 0.36
CA ARG A 8 -0.63 -11.00 -1.07
C ARG A 8 -1.93 -11.35 -1.76
N ALA A 9 -2.27 -10.57 -2.79
CA ALA A 9 -3.38 -10.85 -3.68
C ALA A 9 -3.07 -10.42 -5.11
N ARG A 10 -3.72 -11.07 -6.06
CA ARG A 10 -3.67 -10.67 -7.46
C ARG A 10 -4.55 -9.43 -7.67
N GLY A 11 -4.09 -8.50 -8.49
CA GLY A 11 -4.85 -7.31 -8.86
C GLY A 11 -4.61 -6.14 -7.90
N ASN A 12 -5.66 -5.36 -7.66
CA ASN A 12 -5.58 -4.07 -6.98
C ASN A 12 -6.11 -4.07 -5.55
N SER A 13 -6.62 -5.20 -5.04
CA SER A 13 -7.20 -5.26 -3.71
C SER A 13 -6.73 -6.48 -2.94
N LEU A 14 -6.69 -6.32 -1.62
CA LEU A 14 -6.32 -7.36 -0.66
C LEU A 14 -7.13 -7.15 0.61
N THR A 15 -7.74 -8.23 1.10
CA THR A 15 -8.30 -8.25 2.46
C THR A 15 -7.21 -8.71 3.43
N ILE A 16 -6.94 -7.89 4.43
CA ILE A 16 -5.98 -8.16 5.48
C ILE A 16 -6.73 -8.71 6.68
N GLN A 17 -6.32 -9.89 7.13
CA GLN A 17 -6.84 -10.54 8.31
C GLN A 17 -5.70 -10.72 9.31
N ARG A 18 -5.99 -10.59 10.61
CA ARG A 18 -5.04 -10.95 11.67
C ARG A 18 -5.30 -12.42 11.99
N GLY A 19 -4.35 -13.29 11.61
CA GLY A 19 -4.51 -14.75 11.73
C GLY A 19 -4.66 -15.27 13.17
N ASP A 20 -4.42 -14.42 14.17
CA ASP A 20 -4.57 -14.72 15.59
C ASP A 20 -5.94 -14.28 16.17
N GLY A 21 -6.85 -13.77 15.32
CA GLY A 21 -8.18 -13.32 15.73
C GLY A 21 -8.21 -12.00 16.51
N SER A 22 -7.05 -11.36 16.71
CA SER A 22 -7.01 -10.08 17.42
C SER A 22 -7.33 -8.88 16.53
N THR A 23 -7.69 -7.78 17.17
CA THR A 23 -7.95 -6.51 16.52
C THR A 23 -6.64 -5.85 16.06
N PHE A 24 -6.71 -5.10 14.96
CA PHE A 24 -5.65 -4.17 14.59
C PHE A 24 -5.59 -3.01 15.60
N SER A 25 -4.39 -2.57 15.95
CA SER A 25 -4.20 -1.36 16.75
C SER A 25 -4.55 -0.13 15.92
N PRO A 26 -5.13 0.94 16.50
CA PRO A 26 -5.30 2.22 15.80
C PRO A 26 -3.94 2.82 15.36
N PHE A 27 -2.84 2.40 15.98
CA PHE A 27 -1.47 2.79 15.60
C PHE A 27 -0.80 1.79 14.65
N SER A 28 -1.55 0.85 14.06
CA SER A 28 -1.00 -0.11 13.10
C SER A 28 -0.47 0.65 11.88
N ARG A 29 0.77 0.34 11.51
CA ARG A 29 1.37 0.87 10.27
C ARG A 29 1.51 -0.25 9.27
N PHE A 30 1.38 0.07 8.01
CA PHE A 30 1.47 -0.91 6.93
C PHE A 30 2.46 -0.42 5.87
N LYS A 31 3.25 -1.35 5.35
CA LYS A 31 3.92 -1.18 4.06
C LYS A 31 3.07 -1.87 3.01
N VAL A 32 2.72 -1.14 1.96
CA VAL A 32 2.03 -1.67 0.80
C VAL A 32 3.01 -1.73 -0.35
N CYS A 33 3.00 -2.86 -1.05
CA CYS A 33 3.77 -3.06 -2.27
C CYS A 33 2.83 -3.47 -3.39
N VAL A 34 3.05 -2.90 -4.57
CA VAL A 34 2.21 -3.14 -5.73
C VAL A 34 3.04 -3.23 -6.99
N THR A 35 2.77 -4.27 -7.77
CA THR A 35 3.29 -4.43 -9.12
C THR A 35 2.26 -3.89 -10.11
N VAL A 36 2.70 -2.94 -10.93
CA VAL A 36 1.86 -2.35 -11.98
C VAL A 36 2.51 -2.49 -13.36
N LEU A 37 1.66 -2.64 -14.37
CA LEU A 37 2.04 -2.61 -15.78
C LEU A 37 1.47 -1.36 -16.46
N PRO A 38 2.20 -0.73 -17.39
CA PRO A 38 1.69 0.40 -18.15
C PRO A 38 0.52 -0.05 -19.02
N ASN A 39 -0.52 0.78 -19.06
CA ASN A 39 -1.60 0.61 -20.02
C ASN A 39 -1.14 1.21 -21.36
N GLN A 40 -0.62 0.34 -22.24
CA GLN A 40 -0.08 0.70 -23.57
C GLN A 40 -1.07 1.47 -24.46
N ARG A 41 -2.38 1.43 -24.15
CA ARG A 41 -3.42 2.18 -24.89
C ARG A 41 -3.40 3.68 -24.60
N LYS A 42 -2.76 4.14 -23.53
CA LYS A 42 -2.72 5.57 -23.14
C LYS A 42 -1.32 6.14 -23.37
N ARG A 43 -1.03 6.53 -24.61
CA ARG A 43 0.30 6.99 -25.08
C ARG A 43 0.84 8.29 -24.46
N GLY A 44 0.02 9.08 -23.76
CA GLY A 44 0.40 10.43 -23.29
C GLY A 44 0.76 10.56 -21.80
N TYR A 45 0.10 9.81 -20.91
CA TYR A 45 0.25 9.97 -19.47
C TYR A 45 1.09 8.85 -18.90
N ARG A 46 2.38 9.12 -18.68
CA ARG A 46 3.30 8.14 -18.09
C ARG A 46 3.49 8.33 -16.59
N TYR A 47 2.85 9.32 -15.97
CA TYR A 47 2.91 9.50 -14.51
C TYR A 47 2.10 8.42 -13.81
N LEU A 48 2.71 7.71 -12.86
CA LEU A 48 1.95 6.85 -11.97
C LEU A 48 1.31 7.71 -10.89
N GLY A 49 -0.02 7.66 -10.77
CA GLY A 49 -0.74 8.27 -9.67
C GLY A 49 -1.59 7.20 -9.02
N LEU A 50 -1.24 6.78 -7.82
CA LEU A 50 -1.97 5.77 -7.07
C LEU A 50 -2.79 6.39 -5.95
N TRP A 51 -3.99 5.87 -5.79
CA TRP A 51 -4.82 6.07 -4.63
C TRP A 51 -5.06 4.75 -3.96
N GLY A 52 -5.14 4.79 -2.63
CA GLY A 52 -5.66 3.65 -1.92
C GLY A 52 -6.81 4.02 -1.02
N ARG A 53 -7.64 3.02 -0.77
CA ARG A 53 -8.76 3.07 0.14
C ARG A 53 -8.57 1.96 1.15
N ILE A 54 -8.72 2.30 2.43
CA ILE A 54 -8.76 1.35 3.53
C ILE A 54 -10.22 1.32 3.98
N THR A 55 -10.83 0.14 3.99
CA THR A 55 -12.20 -0.05 4.45
C THR A 55 -12.19 -1.01 5.62
N GLY A 56 -12.71 -0.56 6.76
CA GLY A 56 -12.99 -1.40 7.92
C GLY A 56 -14.49 -1.43 8.21
N LYS A 57 -14.86 -1.91 9.40
CA LYS A 57 -16.26 -2.14 9.76
C LYS A 57 -17.11 -0.86 9.82
N SER A 58 -16.56 0.23 10.39
CA SER A 58 -17.33 1.46 10.61
C SER A 58 -17.24 2.48 9.47
N GLY A 59 -16.42 2.24 8.45
CA GLY A 59 -16.13 3.25 7.44
C GLY A 59 -14.93 2.95 6.56
N SER A 60 -14.59 3.93 5.72
CA SER A 60 -13.44 3.85 4.84
C SER A 60 -12.72 5.18 4.75
N THR A 61 -11.40 5.13 4.75
CA THR A 61 -10.54 6.27 4.49
C THR A 61 -9.88 6.19 3.12
N TYR A 62 -9.43 7.32 2.59
CA TYR A 62 -8.61 7.38 1.39
C TYR A 62 -7.22 7.89 1.72
N TYR A 63 -6.20 7.16 1.31
CA TYR A 63 -4.84 7.66 1.34
C TYR A 63 -4.36 8.00 -0.07
N LYS A 64 -3.74 9.17 -0.16
CA LYS A 64 -3.05 9.60 -1.37
C LYS A 64 -1.61 9.13 -1.30
N ASN A 65 -1.23 8.23 -2.20
CA ASN A 65 0.18 7.92 -2.35
C ASN A 65 0.91 9.15 -2.96
N PRO A 66 2.03 9.62 -2.39
CA PRO A 66 2.87 10.64 -2.97
C PRO A 66 3.73 10.17 -4.16
N CYS A 67 3.76 8.87 -4.49
CA CYS A 67 4.57 8.36 -5.60
C CYS A 67 4.14 8.98 -6.95
N VAL A 68 4.79 10.07 -7.33
CA VAL A 68 4.80 10.61 -8.69
C VAL A 68 6.06 10.04 -9.34
N SER A 69 5.94 8.91 -10.05
CA SER A 69 7.10 8.34 -10.73
C SER A 69 7.33 9.02 -12.09
N PRO A 70 8.59 9.23 -12.49
CA PRO A 70 8.92 9.66 -13.83
C PRO A 70 8.72 8.46 -14.77
N ARG A 71 7.58 8.46 -15.47
CA ARG A 71 7.28 7.63 -16.65
C ARG A 71 7.28 6.09 -16.44
N ILE A 72 6.09 5.50 -16.29
CA ILE A 72 5.87 4.04 -16.41
C ILE A 72 6.08 3.62 -17.88
N GLN A 73 7.15 2.87 -18.15
CA GLN A 73 7.42 2.30 -19.49
C GLN A 73 7.44 0.76 -19.49
N MET A 74 7.64 0.16 -18.31
CA MET A 74 7.76 -1.28 -18.09
C MET A 74 7.02 -1.66 -16.82
N GLU A 75 7.14 -2.90 -16.36
CA GLU A 75 6.69 -3.27 -15.01
C GLU A 75 7.38 -2.43 -13.94
N HIS A 76 6.59 -1.90 -12.99
CA HIS A 76 7.11 -1.13 -11.86
C HIS A 76 6.64 -1.75 -10.55
N LEU A 77 7.58 -1.86 -9.61
CA LEU A 77 7.32 -2.20 -8.22
C LEU A 77 7.25 -0.91 -7.40
N CYS A 78 6.10 -0.64 -6.78
CA CYS A 78 5.90 0.55 -5.98
C CYS A 78 5.70 0.15 -4.51
N ILE A 79 6.48 0.74 -3.62
CA ILE A 79 6.39 0.51 -2.17
C ILE A 79 6.08 1.85 -1.49
N PHE A 80 5.08 1.86 -0.62
CA PHE A 80 4.73 3.05 0.15
C PHE A 80 4.21 2.69 1.53
N HIS A 81 4.29 3.66 2.42
CA HIS A 81 3.81 3.55 3.79
C HIS A 81 2.39 4.11 3.89
N CYS A 82 1.56 3.45 4.69
CA CYS A 82 0.27 3.99 5.09
C CYS A 82 0.02 3.69 6.57
N ASP A 83 -0.47 4.70 7.27
CA ASP A 83 -0.87 4.62 8.66
C ASP A 83 -2.39 4.47 8.74
N PHE A 84 -2.87 3.83 9.78
CA PHE A 84 -4.30 3.71 10.04
C PHE A 84 -4.84 5.05 10.58
N PRO A 85 -5.93 5.61 10.03
CA PRO A 85 -6.51 6.82 10.60
C PRO A 85 -7.29 6.47 11.86
N GLU A 86 -6.84 7.05 12.97
CA GLU A 86 -7.38 6.84 14.32
C GLU A 86 -8.87 7.17 14.44
N GLU A 87 -9.35 8.18 13.69
CA GLU A 87 -10.67 8.78 13.89
C GLU A 87 -11.76 8.25 12.94
N GLU A 88 -11.40 7.65 11.79
CA GLU A 88 -12.36 7.33 10.71
C GLU A 88 -12.79 5.85 10.66
N ILE A 89 -12.00 4.93 11.23
CA ILE A 89 -12.25 3.49 11.13
C ILE A 89 -12.15 2.83 12.50
N SER A 90 -13.29 2.49 13.10
CA SER A 90 -13.38 1.61 14.25
C SER A 90 -13.17 0.15 13.81
N LEU A 91 -12.17 -0.48 14.41
CA LEU A 91 -11.88 -1.91 14.24
C LEU A 91 -12.51 -2.65 15.41
N GLY A 92 -13.64 -3.32 15.18
CA GLY A 92 -14.17 -4.29 16.14
C GLY A 92 -13.27 -5.53 16.20
N ALA A 93 -13.40 -6.33 17.26
CA ALA A 93 -12.74 -7.64 17.33
C ALA A 93 -13.05 -8.48 16.09
N GLY A 94 -12.02 -9.06 15.47
CA GLY A 94 -12.14 -9.84 14.23
C GLY A 94 -12.52 -9.04 12.99
N SER A 95 -12.30 -7.71 12.98
CA SER A 95 -12.58 -6.91 11.77
C SER A 95 -11.48 -7.08 10.73
N ASP A 96 -11.90 -7.54 9.55
CA ASP A 96 -11.07 -7.52 8.34
C ASP A 96 -10.87 -6.10 7.84
N ILE A 97 -9.71 -5.85 7.23
CA ILE A 97 -9.41 -4.58 6.56
C ILE A 97 -9.26 -4.83 5.07
N LEU A 98 -10.10 -4.20 4.26
CA LEU A 98 -9.93 -4.21 2.81
C LEU A 98 -9.03 -3.05 2.39
N PHE A 99 -7.91 -3.38 1.75
CA PHE A 99 -7.10 -2.44 1.01
C PHE A 99 -7.46 -2.51 -0.47
N GLU A 100 -7.80 -1.37 -1.06
CA GLU A 100 -8.08 -1.24 -2.49
C GLU A 100 -7.21 -0.14 -3.10
N LEU A 101 -6.59 -0.42 -4.25
CA LEU A 101 -5.76 0.50 -5.02
C LEU A 101 -6.47 0.96 -6.29
N LYS A 102 -6.28 2.22 -6.66
CA LYS A 102 -6.82 2.83 -7.86
C LYS A 102 -5.76 3.63 -8.60
N SER A 103 -5.81 3.57 -9.92
CA SER A 103 -5.00 4.42 -10.80
C SER A 103 -5.77 5.71 -11.04
N ARG A 104 -5.23 6.85 -10.61
CA ARG A 104 -5.85 8.17 -10.84
C ARG A 104 -6.10 8.47 -12.31
N LEU A 105 -5.18 8.04 -13.17
CA LEU A 105 -5.21 8.33 -14.60
C LEU A 105 -5.68 7.13 -15.44
N ASN A 106 -6.04 6.02 -14.79
CA ASN A 106 -6.40 4.75 -15.44
C ASN A 106 -5.35 4.34 -16.50
N ASN A 107 -4.07 4.60 -16.23
CA ASN A 107 -2.95 4.43 -17.15
C ASN A 107 -2.03 3.26 -16.77
N CYS A 108 -2.40 2.49 -15.76
CA CYS A 108 -1.73 1.26 -15.37
C CYS A 108 -2.74 0.15 -15.08
N LYS A 109 -2.27 -1.09 -15.17
CA LYS A 109 -2.96 -2.29 -14.70
C LYS A 109 -2.25 -2.79 -13.45
N PHE A 110 -3.04 -3.22 -12.47
CA PHE A 110 -2.52 -3.85 -11.26
C PHE A 110 -2.32 -5.34 -11.50
N VAL A 111 -1.13 -5.85 -11.21
CA VAL A 111 -0.77 -7.26 -11.40
C VAL A 111 -0.90 -7.99 -10.07
N GLU A 112 -0.22 -7.50 -9.06
CA GLU A 112 -0.09 -8.11 -7.74
C GLU A 112 0.01 -6.99 -6.72
N CYS A 113 -0.62 -7.16 -5.56
CA CYS A 113 -0.46 -6.29 -4.42
C CYS A 113 -0.13 -7.12 -3.17
N GLY A 114 0.60 -6.52 -2.24
CA GLY A 114 1.00 -7.16 -1.01
C GLY A 114 1.11 -6.14 0.11
N VAL A 115 0.80 -6.58 1.32
CA VAL A 115 0.90 -5.77 2.53
C VAL A 115 1.74 -6.48 3.57
N ARG A 116 2.58 -5.68 4.22
CA ARG A 116 3.31 -6.06 5.42
C ARG A 116 2.80 -5.17 6.55
N ILE A 117 2.27 -5.80 7.60
CA ILE A 117 1.92 -5.12 8.84
C ILE A 117 3.24 -4.85 9.59
N LEU A 118 3.47 -3.59 9.97
CA LEU A 118 4.56 -3.20 10.83
C LEU A 118 4.05 -3.28 12.26
N THR A 119 4.39 -4.34 12.98
CA THR A 119 4.18 -4.40 14.43
C THR A 119 5.09 -3.35 15.07
N THR A 120 4.60 -2.66 16.10
CA THR A 120 5.42 -1.79 16.95
C THR A 120 6.32 -2.65 17.84
N GLU A 121 7.25 -3.37 17.23
CA GLU A 121 8.41 -3.87 17.94
C GLU A 121 9.46 -2.77 17.92
N SER A 122 9.85 -2.31 19.10
CA SER A 122 10.87 -1.27 19.32
C SER A 122 12.07 -1.43 18.40
N GLY A 123 12.41 -0.36 17.68
CA GLY A 123 13.66 -0.26 16.93
C GLY A 123 13.57 0.70 15.76
N ARG A 124 13.65 2.02 16.03
CA ARG A 124 14.12 2.96 15.01
C ARG A 124 15.53 2.51 14.63
N SER A 125 15.70 1.85 13.48
CA SER A 125 16.99 1.94 12.78
C SER A 125 16.81 2.93 11.64
N CYS A 126 17.24 4.16 11.91
CA CYS A 126 17.49 5.15 10.89
C CYS A 126 18.79 4.74 10.18
N ASP A 127 18.71 3.86 9.19
CA ASP A 127 19.82 3.70 8.24
C ASP A 127 19.77 4.86 7.26
N GLY A 128 20.19 6.02 7.76
CA GLY A 128 20.54 7.17 6.94
C GLY A 128 21.86 6.87 6.26
N SER A 129 21.80 6.35 5.03
CA SER A 129 22.98 6.27 4.17
C SER A 129 23.36 7.69 3.76
N ASN A 130 24.23 8.33 4.54
CA ASN A 130 24.98 9.49 4.11
C ASN A 130 26.11 8.98 3.20
N ASP A 131 25.85 8.91 1.90
CA ASP A 131 26.89 8.92 0.89
C ASP A 131 27.00 10.35 0.35
N SER A 132 27.87 11.14 0.98
CA SER A 132 28.38 12.38 0.41
C SER A 132 29.89 12.24 0.26
N ARG A 133 30.31 11.71 -0.89
CA ARG A 133 31.64 11.96 -1.46
C ARG A 133 31.71 13.40 -1.96
N VAL A 134 32.53 14.24 -1.34
CA VAL A 134 33.38 15.25 -1.98
C VAL A 134 34.68 15.31 -1.21
#